data_AF-A0A7C5IZ10-F1
#
_entry.id   AF-A0A7C5IZ10-F1
#
_cell.length_a   1.000
_cell.length_b   1.000
_cell.length_c   1.000
_cell.angle_alpha   90.00
_cell.angle_beta   90.00
_cell.angle_gamma   90.00
#
_symmetry.space_group_name_H-M   'P 1'
#
loop_
_entity.id
_entity.type
_entity.pdbx_description
1 polymer ?
#
loop_
_entity_poly.entity_id
_entity_poly.type
_entity_poly.pdbx_seq_one_letter_code
_entity_poly.pdbx_strand_id
1 'polypeptide(L)' 'MAIGSGGPFAQAAALALLENTELSAREIVEKGLSIAADICVYTNHNRTIEELECD' A
#
# COMPACT_ATOMS: atom_id res chain seq x y z
N MET A 1 4.76 -7.73 1.32
CA MET A 1 6.18 -7.36 1.08
C MET A 1 6.19 -6.04 0.34
N ALA A 2 7.11 -5.12 0.65
CA ALA A 2 7.23 -3.83 -0.04
C ALA A 2 8.72 -3.54 -0.32
N ILE A 3 8.99 -2.82 -1.41
CA ILE A 3 10.33 -2.43 -1.85
C ILE A 3 10.37 -0.96 -2.27
N GLY A 4 11.57 -0.41 -2.48
CA GLY A 4 11.77 0.99 -2.84
C GLY A 4 11.85 1.94 -1.65
N SER A 5 12.09 3.23 -1.91
CA SER A 5 12.31 4.25 -0.87
C SER A 5 11.08 4.50 0.01
N GLY A 6 9.87 4.34 -0.53
CA GLY A 6 8.61 4.40 0.22
C GLY A 6 8.16 3.04 0.81
N GLY A 7 8.92 1.97 0.58
CA GLY A 7 8.56 0.59 0.94
C GLY A 7 8.21 0.41 2.42
N PRO A 8 9.06 0.86 3.37
CA PRO A 8 8.77 0.73 4.80
C PRO A 8 7.47 1.43 5.24
N PHE A 9 7.14 2.59 4.66
CA PHE A 9 5.90 3.32 4.98
C PHE A 9 4.67 2.59 4.46
N ALA A 10 4.72 2.14 3.20
CA ALA A 10 3.65 1.35 2.59
C ALA A 10 3.41 0.05 3.37
N GLN A 11 4.48 -0.64 3.78
CA GLN A 11 4.39 -1.89 4.54
C GLN A 11 3.79 -1.68 5.92
N ALA A 12 4.25 -0.66 6.66
CA ALA A 12 3.71 -0.36 7.98
C ALA A 12 2.20 0.00 7.91
N ALA A 13 1.82 0.84 6.94
CA ALA A 13 0.43 1.20 6.70
C ALA A 13 -0.42 -0.03 6.32
N ALA A 14 0.08 -0.85 5.38
CA ALA A 14 -0.64 -2.04 4.93
C ALA A 14 -0.83 -3.06 6.06
N LEU A 15 0.18 -3.28 6.90
CA LEU A 15 0.08 -4.19 8.06
C LEU A 15 -0.98 -3.70 9.06
N ALA A 16 -0.96 -2.41 9.40
CA ALA A 16 -1.94 -1.84 10.31
C ALA A 16 -3.37 -1.94 9.76
N LEU A 17 -3.58 -1.70 8.46
CA LEU A 17 -4.88 -1.83 7.82
C LEU A 17 -5.34 -3.29 7.79
N LEU A 18 -4.45 -4.22 7.44
CA LEU A 18 -4.76 -5.64 7.41
C LEU A 18 -5.20 -6.18 8.77
N GLU A 19 -4.57 -5.73 9.86
CA GLU A 19 -4.86 -6.23 11.20
C GLU A 19 -6.10 -5.60 11.86
N ASN A 20 -6.55 -4.44 11.38
CA ASN A 20 -7.54 -3.63 12.10
C ASN A 20 -8.76 -3.22 11.24
N THR A 21 -8.88 -3.75 10.02
CA THR A 21 -9.98 -3.42 9.12
C THR A 21 -10.41 -4.63 8.29
N GLU A 22 -11.61 -4.55 7.72
CA GLU A 22 -12.16 -5.55 6.78
C GLU A 22 -11.94 -5.13 5.31
N LEU A 23 -10.88 -4.37 5.04
CA LEU A 23 -10.58 -3.90 3.69
C LEU A 23 -10.07 -5.03 2.81
N SER A 24 -10.46 -4.99 1.54
CA SER A 24 -9.91 -5.89 0.52
C SER A 24 -8.40 -5.64 0.33
N ALA A 25 -7.70 -6.65 -0.21
CA ALA A 25 -6.27 -6.53 -0.52
C ALA A 25 -5.98 -5.29 -1.40
N ARG A 26 -6.86 -5.01 -2.36
CA ARG A 26 -6.77 -3.85 -3.25
C ARG A 26 -6.84 -2.51 -2.53
N GLU A 27 -7.78 -2.39 -1.61
CA GLU A 27 -7.97 -1.17 -0.81
C GLU A 27 -6.79 -0.95 0.14
N ILE A 28 -6.27 -2.02 0.75
CA ILE A 28 -5.08 -1.97 1.60
C ILE A 28 -3.87 -1.47 0.81
N VAL A 29 -3.61 -2.05 -0.37
CA VAL A 29 -2.50 -1.62 -1.24
C VAL A 29 -2.66 -0.16 -1.65
N GLU A 30 -3.86 0.25 -2.05
CA GLU A 30 -4.11 1.62 -2.47
C GLU A 30 -3.87 2.63 -1.34
N LYS A 31 -4.42 2.38 -0.15
CA LYS A 31 -4.23 3.26 1.01
C LYS A 31 -2.77 3.27 1.47
N GLY A 32 -2.11 2.12 1.49
CA GLY A 32 -0.69 2.02 1.84
C GLY A 32 0.21 2.82 0.90
N LEU A 33 -0.03 2.75 -0.42
CA LEU A 33 0.68 3.55 -1.41
C LEU A 33 0.35 5.06 -1.32
N SER A 34 -0.85 5.44 -0.86
CA SER A 34 -1.16 6.84 -0.51
C SER A 34 -0.30 7.36 0.60
N ILE A 35 -0.25 6.65 1.71
CA ILE A 35 0.54 7.07 2.85
C ILE A 35 2.03 7.14 2.48
N ALA A 36 2.53 6.19 1.69
CA ALA A 36 3.91 6.23 1.22
C ALA A 36 4.21 7.43 0.30
N ALA A 37 3.28 7.81 -0.58
CA ALA A 37 3.42 8.98 -1.45
C ALA A 37 3.39 10.31 -0.67
N ASP A 38 2.61 10.37 0.41
CA ASP A 38 2.53 11.56 1.26
C ASP A 38 3.81 11.77 2.10
N ILE A 39 4.57 10.70 2.37
CA ILE A 39 5.76 10.74 3.25
C ILE A 39 7.07 10.74 2.45
N CYS A 40 7.18 9.92 1.41
CA CYS A 40 8.42 9.74 0.68
C CYS A 40 8.51 10.67 -0.52
N VAL A 41 9.48 11.60 -0.52
CA VAL A 41 9.71 12.54 -1.63
C VAL A 41 9.99 11.89 -3.00
N TYR A 42 10.32 10.60 -3.02
CA TYR A 42 10.57 9.82 -4.23
C TYR A 42 9.42 8.87 -4.60
N THR A 43 8.27 8.97 -3.93
CA THR A 43 7.06 8.20 -4.23
C THR A 43 5.93 9.18 -4.48
N ASN A 44 5.14 8.97 -5.53
CA ASN A 44 4.07 9.89 -5.92
C ASN A 44 2.71 9.19 -5.93
N HIS A 45 1.65 9.93 -6.26
CA HIS A 45 0.27 9.43 -6.26
C HIS A 45 -0.13 8.70 -7.55
N ASN A 46 0.74 8.64 -8.55
CA ASN A 46 0.45 7.95 -9.81
C ASN A 46 0.78 6.47 -9.64
N ARG A 47 -0.23 5.61 -9.69
CA ARG A 47 -0.11 4.19 -9.36
C ARG A 47 -0.61 3.30 -10.47
N THR A 48 0.02 2.14 -10.57
CA THR A 48 -0.46 0.99 -11.32
C THR A 48 -0.64 -0.14 -10.33
N ILE A 49 -1.83 -0.72 -10.29
CA ILE A 49 -2.19 -1.77 -9.33
C ILE A 49 -2.86 -2.88 -10.12
N GLU A 50 -2.27 -4.07 -10.03
CA GLU A 50 -2.70 -5.29 -10.71
C GLU A 50 -3.23 -6.27 -9.65
N GLU A 51 -4.25 -7.05 -10.01
CA GLU A 51 -4.94 -7.98 -9.12
C GLU A 51 -5.13 -9.33 -9.79
N LEU A 52 -5.12 -10.39 -8.98
CA LEU A 52 -5.46 -11.74 -9.40
C LEU A 52 -6.57 -12.25 -8.49
N GLU A 53 -7.60 -12.84 -9.08
CA GLU A 53 -8.65 -13.52 -8.35
C GLU A 53 -8.11 -14.85 -7.80
N CYS A 54 -8.46 -15.17 -6.56
CA CYS A 54 -8.22 -16.49 -5.99
C CYS A 54 -9.53 -17.29 -6.00
N ASP A 55 -9.51 -18.44 -6.67
CA ASP A 55 -10.54 -19.49 -6.56
C ASP A 55 -10.38 -20.33 -5.28
#